data_AF-S9QRC5-F1
#
_entry.id   AF-S9QRC5-F1
#
_cell.length_a   1.000
_cell.length_b   1.000
_cell.length_c   1.000
_cell.angle_alpha   90.00
_cell.angle_beta   90.00
_cell.angle_gamma   90.00
#
_symmetry.space_group_name_H-M   'P 1'
#
loop_
_entity.id
_entity.type
_entity.pdbx_description
1 polymer ?
#
loop_
_entity_poly.entity_id
_entity_poly.type
_entity_poly.pdbx_seq_one_letter_code
_entity_poly.pdbx_strand_id
1 'polypeptide(L)'
;MVYLVPAVACALFAILGHLLARAGRAGWVLIALLGLVLAGAWALVQGRAEQGYDALGYAIVLGLLVLPGTLGLLLGGALGLYRRRRAGQKTAHD
;
A
#
# COMPACT_ATOMS: atom_id res chain seq x y z
N MET A 1 1.55 3.64 -21.21
CA MET A 1 2.58 2.88 -20.46
C MET A 1 2.88 3.51 -19.09
N VAL A 2 3.05 4.83 -18.98
CA VAL A 2 3.33 5.53 -17.70
C VAL A 2 2.30 5.27 -16.60
N TYR A 3 1.01 5.12 -16.93
CA TYR A 3 -0.05 4.81 -15.95
C TYR A 3 -0.11 3.34 -15.53
N LEU A 4 0.59 2.45 -16.23
CA LEU A 4 0.54 1.03 -15.94
C LEU A 4 1.29 0.71 -14.64
N VAL A 5 2.43 1.37 -14.42
CA VAL A 5 3.23 1.23 -13.21
C VAL A 5 2.45 1.58 -11.94
N PRO A 6 1.82 2.78 -11.80
CA PRO A 6 1.04 3.13 -10.62
C PRO A 6 -0.21 2.27 -10.46
N ALA A 7 -0.86 1.86 -11.56
CA ALA A 7 -2.00 0.96 -11.50
C ALA A 7 -1.62 -0.43 -10.98
N VAL A 8 -0.52 -1.00 -11.47
CA VAL A 8 0.01 -2.30 -11.02
C VAL A 8 0.46 -2.21 -9.57
N ALA A 9 1.18 -1.16 -9.17
CA ALA A 9 1.55 -0.93 -7.79
C ALA A 9 0.32 -0.90 -6.89
N CYS A 10 -0.68 -0.07 -7.23
CA CYS A 10 -1.92 0.02 -6.48
C CYS A 10 -2.62 -1.35 -6.36
N ALA A 11 -2.75 -2.09 -7.45
CA ALA A 11 -3.38 -3.41 -7.47
C ALA A 11 -2.62 -4.43 -6.60
N LEU A 12 -1.29 -4.51 -6.71
CA LEU A 12 -0.46 -5.42 -5.92
C LEU A 12 -0.60 -5.15 -4.42
N PHE A 13 -0.47 -3.89 -4.01
CA PHE A 13 -0.61 -3.51 -2.62
C PHE A 13 -2.05 -3.67 -2.11
N ALA A 14 -3.07 -3.47 -2.96
CA ALA A 14 -4.46 -3.75 -2.60
C ALA A 14 -4.73 -5.24 -2.39
N ILE A 15 -4.22 -6.11 -3.26
CA ILE A 15 -4.34 -7.56 -3.09
C ILE A 15 -3.64 -7.98 -1.80
N LEU A 16 -2.42 -7.48 -1.56
CA LEU A 16 -1.66 -7.78 -0.34
C LEU A 16 -2.41 -7.34 0.92
N GLY A 17 -2.89 -6.10 0.96
CA GLY A 17 -3.67 -5.56 2.07
C GLY A 17 -4.95 -6.36 2.32
N HIS A 18 -5.65 -6.74 1.25
CA HIS A 18 -6.86 -7.54 1.32
C HIS A 18 -6.60 -8.92 1.93
N LEU A 19 -5.58 -9.63 1.45
CA LEU A 19 -5.24 -10.96 1.92
C LEU A 19 -4.79 -10.94 3.39
N LEU A 20 -3.91 -9.99 3.76
CA LEU A 20 -3.42 -9.85 5.13
C LEU A 20 -4.55 -9.52 6.12
N ALA A 21 -5.40 -8.55 5.78
CA ALA A 21 -6.51 -8.15 6.64
C ALA A 21 -7.57 -9.27 6.77
N ARG A 22 -7.86 -9.96 5.66
CA ARG A 22 -8.80 -11.11 5.65
C ARG A 22 -8.28 -12.28 6.48
N ALA A 23 -6.98 -12.56 6.44
CA ALA A 23 -6.33 -13.58 7.25
C ALA A 23 -6.20 -13.22 8.74
N GLY A 24 -6.74 -12.07 9.17
CA GLY A 24 -6.66 -11.58 10.54
C GLY A 24 -5.30 -11.00 10.93
N ARG A 25 -4.39 -10.86 9.97
CA ARG A 25 -3.04 -10.31 10.12
C ARG A 25 -3.03 -8.79 9.91
N ALA A 26 -4.00 -8.08 10.49
CA ALA A 26 -4.14 -6.63 10.30
C ALA A 26 -2.88 -5.84 10.77
N GLY A 27 -2.16 -6.35 11.77
CA GLY A 27 -0.87 -5.77 12.19
C GLY A 27 0.17 -5.75 11.07
N TRP A 28 0.17 -6.73 10.16
CA TRP A 28 1.08 -6.75 9.01
C TRP A 28 0.72 -5.70 7.96
N VAL A 29 -0.56 -5.32 7.86
CA VAL A 29 -0.98 -4.19 7.01
C VAL A 29 -0.40 -2.88 7.55
N LEU A 30 -0.42 -2.69 8.88
CA LEU A 30 0.20 -1.53 9.51
C LEU A 30 1.72 -1.50 9.33
N ILE A 31 2.40 -2.64 9.46
CA ILE A 31 3.84 -2.74 9.22
C ILE A 31 4.17 -2.40 7.76
N ALA A 32 3.42 -2.95 6.80
CA ALA A 32 3.61 -2.64 5.38
C ALA A 32 3.34 -1.15 5.08
N LEU A 33 2.32 -0.56 5.72
CA LEU A 33 2.03 0.87 5.60
C LEU A 33 3.16 1.72 6.16
N LEU A 34 3.69 1.36 7.33
CA LEU A 34 4.84 2.04 7.93
C LEU A 34 6.06 1.95 7.03
N GLY A 35 6.32 0.78 6.43
CA GLY A 35 7.39 0.60 5.45
C GLY A 35 7.26 1.53 4.24
N LEU A 36 6.05 1.69 3.68
CA LEU A 36 5.80 2.62 2.58
C LEU A 36 6.01 4.09 3.00
N VAL A 37 5.57 4.47 4.21
CA VAL A 37 5.79 5.82 4.74
C VAL A 37 7.28 6.10 4.93
N LEU A 38 8.03 5.15 5.50
CA LEU A 38 9.48 5.29 5.68
C LEU A 38 10.20 5.35 4.33
N ALA A 39 9.82 4.52 3.36
CA ALA A 39 10.37 4.57 2.01
C ALA A 39 10.07 5.93 1.32
N GLY A 40 8.86 6.45 1.49
CA GLY A 40 8.49 7.78 1.00
C GLY A 40 9.28 8.90 1.67
N ALA A 41 9.42 8.86 2.99
CA ALA A 41 10.21 9.83 3.75
C ALA A 41 11.69 9.80 3.33
N TRP A 42 12.27 8.61 3.19
CA TRP A 42 13.63 8.44 2.69
C TRP A 42 13.80 8.99 1.27
N ALA A 43 12.88 8.68 0.36
CA ALA A 43 12.91 9.22 -1.00
C ALA A 43 12.78 10.75 -1.04
N LEU A 44 11.98 11.35 -0.14
CA LEU A 44 11.89 12.80 -0.01
C LEU A 44 13.20 13.42 0.49
N VAL A 45 13.86 12.80 1.46
CA VAL A 45 15.13 13.29 2.00
C VAL A 45 16.22 13.22 0.93
N GLN A 46 16.37 12.07 0.27
CA GLN A 46 17.39 11.89 -0.78
C GLN A 46 17.10 12.76 -2.00
N GLY A 47 15.84 12.83 -2.44
CA GLY A 47 15.45 13.67 -3.57
C GLY A 47 15.67 15.18 -3.32
N ARG A 48 15.79 15.61 -2.06
CA ARG A 48 16.17 17.00 -1.71
C ARG A 48 17.68 17.20 -1.60
N ALA A 49 18.43 16.15 -1.27
CA ALA A 49 19.89 16.20 -1.13
C ALA A 49 20.59 16.11 -2.50
N GLU A 50 19.97 15.42 -3.45
CA GLU A 50 20.47 15.19 -4.80
C GLU A 50 20.02 16.32 -5.75
N GLN A 51 20.84 16.67 -6.73
CA GLN A 51 20.49 17.62 -7.80
C GLN A 51 20.54 16.92 -9.16
N GLY A 52 19.65 17.32 -10.07
CA GLY A 52 19.61 16.78 -11.43
C GLY A 52 18.76 15.52 -11.57
N TYR A 53 19.23 14.55 -12.36
CA TYR A 53 18.43 13.38 -12.77
C TYR A 53 18.11 12.41 -11.61
N ASP A 54 18.93 12.37 -10.56
CA ASP A 54 18.70 11.49 -9.42
C ASP A 54 17.50 11.94 -8.57
N ALA A 55 17.34 13.26 -8.38
CA ALA A 55 16.15 13.82 -7.72
C ALA A 55 14.85 13.46 -8.44
N LEU A 56 14.87 13.42 -9.78
CA LEU A 56 13.74 12.96 -10.59
C LEU A 56 13.44 11.47 -10.35
N GLY A 57 14.46 10.63 -10.21
CA GLY A 57 14.29 9.22 -9.88
C GLY A 57 13.53 9.02 -8.56
N TYR A 58 13.91 9.75 -7.51
CA TYR A 58 13.21 9.70 -6.22
C TYR A 58 11.76 10.20 -6.31
N ALA A 59 11.51 11.26 -7.07
CA ALA A 59 10.15 11.77 -7.30
C ALA A 59 9.27 10.75 -8.05
N ILE A 60 9.84 10.04 -9.03
CA ILE A 60 9.15 8.98 -9.78
C ILE A 60 8.77 7.82 -8.86
N VAL A 61 9.69 7.36 -8.00
CA VAL A 61 9.40 6.29 -7.03
C VAL A 61 8.28 6.72 -6.09
N LEU A 62 8.30 7.96 -5.61
CA LEU A 62 7.25 8.51 -4.75
C LEU A 62 5.88 8.53 -5.45
N GLY A 63 5.85 9.10 -6.66
CA GLY A 63 4.61 9.31 -7.42
C GLY A 63 4.01 8.05 -8.01
N LEU A 64 4.86 7.11 -8.46
CA LEU A 64 4.40 5.92 -9.19
C LEU A 64 4.34 4.66 -8.34
N LEU A 65 5.06 4.59 -7.21
CA LEU A 65 5.08 3.40 -6.37
C LEU A 65 4.53 3.66 -4.97
N VAL A 66 5.08 4.64 -4.26
CA VAL A 66 4.75 4.85 -2.84
C VAL A 66 3.32 5.34 -2.68
N LEU A 67 2.92 6.41 -3.39
CA LEU A 67 1.56 6.94 -3.28
C LEU A 67 0.48 5.94 -3.75
N PRO A 68 0.59 5.32 -4.96
CA PRO A 68 -0.41 4.37 -5.42
C PRO A 68 -0.42 3.09 -4.58
N GLY A 69 0.75 2.62 -4.13
CA GLY A 69 0.87 1.47 -3.24
C GLY A 69 0.23 1.72 -1.88
N THR A 70 0.42 2.91 -1.31
CA THR A 70 -0.22 3.30 -0.04
C THR A 70 -1.75 3.30 -0.17
N LEU A 71 -2.27 3.91 -1.24
CA LEU A 71 -3.71 3.89 -1.53
C LEU A 71 -4.23 2.47 -1.72
N GLY A 72 -3.52 1.65 -2.50
CA GLY A 72 -3.86 0.26 -2.72
C GLY A 72 -3.94 -0.51 -1.40
N LEU A 73 -2.89 -0.45 -0.59
CA LEU A 73 -2.80 -1.15 0.69
C LEU A 73 -3.93 -0.78 1.65
N LEU A 74 -4.27 0.51 1.74
CA LEU A 74 -5.36 1.00 2.58
C LEU A 74 -6.72 0.49 2.10
N LEU A 75 -7.00 0.60 0.80
CA LEU A 75 -8.26 0.12 0.21
C LEU A 75 -8.40 -1.40 0.36
N GLY A 76 -7.35 -2.13 0.01
CA GLY A 76 -7.28 -3.58 0.17
C GLY A 76 -7.48 -4.03 1.60
N GLY A 77 -6.72 -3.42 2.53
CA GLY A 77 -6.81 -3.68 3.96
C GLY A 77 -8.21 -3.41 4.50
N ALA A 78 -8.80 -2.26 4.20
CA ALA A 78 -10.15 -1.90 4.60
C ALA A 78 -11.19 -2.90 4.08
N LEU A 79 -11.12 -3.28 2.80
CA LEU A 79 -12.01 -4.28 2.20
C LEU A 79 -11.83 -5.67 2.84
N GLY A 80 -10.59 -6.07 3.14
CA GLY A 80 -10.28 -7.35 3.81
C GLY A 80 -10.85 -7.40 5.22
N LEU A 81 -10.67 -6.32 6.00
CA LEU A 81 -11.24 -6.16 7.34
C LEU A 81 -12.77 -6.15 7.30
N TYR A 82 -13.37 -5.41 6.37
CA TYR A 82 -14.81 -5.36 6.21
C TYR A 82 -15.41 -6.73 5.92
N ARG A 83 -14.82 -7.46 4.95
CA ARG A 83 -15.27 -8.83 4.60
C ARG A 83 -15.10 -9.81 5.76
N ARG A 84 -13.98 -9.72 6.49
CA ARG A 84 -13.75 -10.56 7.69
C ARG A 84 -14.80 -10.29 8.77
N ARG A 85 -15.11 -9.02 9.05
CA ARG A 85 -16.16 -8.65 10.02
C ARG A 85 -17.53 -9.20 9.63
N ARG A 86 -17.90 -9.12 8.34
CA ARG A 86 -19.16 -9.71 7.85
C ARG A 86 -19.18 -11.24 7.87
N ALA A 87 -18.06 -11.89 7.59
CA ALA A 87 -17.98 -13.35 7.67
C ALA A 87 -18.04 -13.86 9.12
N GLY A 88 -17.44 -13.14 10.06
CA GLY A 88 -17.54 -13.43 11.49
C GLY A 88 -18.93 -13.19 12.10
N GLN A 89 -19.80 -12.45 11.42
CA GLN A 89 -21.21 -12.27 11.80
C GLN A 89 -22.13 -13.43 11.35
N LYS A 90 -21.62 -14.42 10.62
CA LYS A 90 -22.41 -15.55 10.07
C LYS A 90 -22.37 -16.85 10.90
N THR A 91 -21.89 -16.85 12.13
CA THR A 91 -22.09 -17.96 13.10
C THR A 91 -23.39 -17.76 13.87
N ALA A 92 -24.29 -18.72 14.10
CA ALA A 92 -24.61 -20.01 13.49
C ALA A 92 -26.04 -20.28 14.03
N HIS A 93 -27.06 -20.02 13.22
CA HIS A 93 -28.40 -20.56 13.50
C HIS A 93 -28.56 -21.71 12.53
N ASP A 94 -28.30 -22.92 13.04
CA ASP A 94 -28.99 -24.17 12.72
C ASP A 94 -28.54 -25.22 13.76
#